data_AF-A0AAU4M6H5-F1
#
_entry.id   AF-A0AAU4M6H5-F1
#
_cell.length_a   1.000
_cell.length_b   1.000
_cell.length_c   1.000
_cell.angle_alpha   90.00
_cell.angle_beta   90.00
_cell.angle_gamma   90.00
#
_symmetry.space_group_name_H-M   'P 1'
#
loop_
_entity.id
_entity.type
_entity.pdbx_description
1 polymer ?
#
loop_
_entity_poly.entity_id
_entity_poly.type
_entity_poly.pdbx_seq_one_letter_code
_entity_poly.pdbx_strand_id
1 'polypeptide(L)'
;MITDLEDMSVAEELRTRAGAFVNHHVDLWVAVEDDGTLILAGADPAVLFRAAADWLADGPAYTVAEVHWERQASEPALALRLRLERPGAAPALAPGPAAGGTI
;
A
#
# COMPACT_ATOMS: atom_id res chain seq x y z
N MET A 1 27.99 19.58 -2.48
CA MET A 1 27.26 18.85 -3.54
C MET A 1 26.52 17.72 -2.85
N ILE A 2 25.22 17.63 -3.10
CA ILE A 2 24.21 16.82 -2.43
C ILE A 2 24.37 15.35 -2.83
N THR A 3 24.55 14.46 -1.87
CA THR A 3 24.35 13.00 -1.98
C THR A 3 23.46 12.59 -0.82
N ASP A 4 22.19 12.98 -0.88
CA ASP A 4 21.17 12.66 0.13
C ASP A 4 19.85 12.24 -0.56
N LEU A 5 19.94 11.66 -1.76
CA LEU A 5 18.79 11.25 -2.57
C LEU A 5 18.81 9.75 -2.89
N GLU A 6 19.88 9.02 -2.54
CA GLU A 6 20.07 7.62 -2.95
C GLU A 6 19.68 6.59 -1.88
N ASP A 7 19.34 7.01 -0.65
CA ASP A 7 18.98 6.09 0.46
C ASP A 7 17.59 6.37 1.05
N MET A 8 16.70 7.01 0.28
CA MET A 8 15.33 7.18 0.76
C MET A 8 14.62 5.82 0.75
N SER A 9 14.24 5.37 1.94
CA SER A 9 13.55 4.09 2.13
C SER A 9 12.22 4.09 1.37
N VAL A 10 11.74 2.92 0.95
CA VAL A 10 10.43 2.79 0.26
C VAL A 10 9.32 3.43 1.11
N ALA A 11 9.37 3.27 2.43
CA ALA A 11 8.42 3.87 3.35
C ALA A 11 8.46 5.41 3.36
N GLU A 12 9.63 6.04 3.30
CA GLU A 12 9.74 7.52 3.24
C GLU A 12 9.24 8.09 1.91
N GLU A 13 9.50 7.41 0.80
CA GLU A 13 8.97 7.79 -0.50
C GLU A 13 7.43 7.71 -0.52
N LEU A 14 6.89 6.61 0.00
CA LEU A 14 5.45 6.43 0.14
C LEU A 14 4.83 7.48 1.07
N ARG A 15 5.47 7.82 2.20
CA ARG A 15 4.99 8.87 3.13
C ARG A 15 4.94 10.23 2.47
N THR A 16 5.98 10.59 1.71
CA THR A 16 6.04 11.87 0.99
C THR A 16 4.89 12.00 0.00
N ARG A 17 4.63 10.93 -0.77
CA ARG A 17 3.48 10.90 -1.69
C ARG A 17 2.15 10.88 -0.94
N ALA A 18 2.08 10.25 0.24
CA ALA A 18 0.82 10.04 0.96
C ALA A 18 0.28 11.38 1.47
N GLY A 19 1.19 12.24 1.93
CA GLY A 19 0.86 13.62 2.28
C GLY A 19 0.30 14.41 1.09
N ALA A 20 0.86 14.25 -0.12
CA ALA A 20 0.34 14.93 -1.31
C ALA A 20 -1.06 14.41 -1.69
N PHE A 21 -1.29 13.10 -1.62
CA PHE A 21 -2.55 12.48 -2.02
C PHE A 21 -3.71 12.75 -1.05
N VAL A 22 -3.46 12.78 0.27
CA VAL A 22 -4.48 13.15 1.27
C VAL A 22 -5.07 14.54 0.99
N ASN A 23 -4.27 15.48 0.49
CA ASN A 23 -4.76 16.82 0.14
C ASN A 23 -5.79 16.82 -1.01
N HIS A 24 -5.85 15.77 -1.82
CA HIS A 24 -6.82 15.60 -2.91
C HIS A 24 -8.02 14.72 -2.53
N HIS A 25 -7.96 14.01 -1.38
CA HIS A 25 -9.00 13.07 -0.94
C HIS A 25 -9.41 13.35 0.53
N VAL A 26 -10.23 14.38 0.72
CA VAL A 26 -10.65 14.88 2.05
C VAL A 26 -11.43 13.89 2.92
N ASP A 27 -12.05 12.86 2.34
CA ASP A 27 -12.83 11.84 3.05
C ASP A 27 -12.07 10.53 3.28
N LEU A 28 -10.75 10.53 3.04
CA LEU A 28 -9.92 9.34 3.02
C LEU A 28 -8.71 9.51 3.94
N TRP A 29 -8.53 8.55 4.83
CA TRP A 29 -7.34 8.48 5.67
C TRP A 29 -6.28 7.65 4.98
N VAL A 30 -5.05 8.18 4.93
CA VAL A 30 -3.90 7.48 4.34
C VAL A 30 -2.81 7.38 5.40
N ALA A 31 -2.24 6.19 5.55
CA ALA A 31 -1.03 5.98 6.31
C ALA A 31 -0.07 5.04 5.60
N VAL A 32 1.18 5.08 6.05
CA VAL A 32 2.25 4.25 5.51
C VAL A 32 3.05 3.66 6.68
N GLU A 33 3.10 2.34 6.72
CA GLU A 33 3.91 1.59 7.68
C GLU A 33 5.36 1.45 7.19
N ASP A 34 6.27 1.21 8.13
CA ASP A 34 7.71 1.14 7.86
C ASP A 34 8.12 0.00 6.93
N ASP A 35 7.30 -1.05 6.79
CA ASP A 35 7.54 -2.16 5.85
C ASP A 35 7.13 -1.84 4.40
N GLY A 36 6.63 -0.63 4.13
CA GLY A 36 6.15 -0.24 2.80
C GLY A 36 4.68 -0.58 2.55
N THR A 37 3.92 -0.83 3.61
CA THR A 37 2.46 -1.01 3.51
C THR A 37 1.75 0.34 3.47
N LEU A 38 1.02 0.59 2.38
CA LEU A 38 0.08 1.68 2.22
C LEU A 38 -1.28 1.28 2.80
N ILE A 39 -1.81 2.10 3.69
CA ILE A 39 -3.14 1.92 4.30
C ILE A 39 -4.06 3.03 3.80
N LEU A 40 -5.18 2.65 3.19
CA LEU A 40 -6.26 3.55 2.79
C LEU A 40 -7.50 3.20 3.62
N ALA A 41 -7.95 4.10 4.48
CA ALA A 41 -9.11 3.87 5.34
C ALA A 41 -10.23 4.90 5.06
N GLY A 42 -11.47 4.43 5.09
CA GLY A 42 -12.63 5.23 4.69
C GLY A 42 -13.96 4.53 5.00
N ALA A 43 -15.06 5.19 4.65
CA ALA A 43 -16.41 4.67 4.86
C ALA A 43 -16.99 3.93 3.63
N ASP A 44 -16.48 4.23 2.43
CA ASP A 44 -16.98 3.68 1.18
C ASP A 44 -15.92 2.77 0.51
N PRO A 45 -16.20 1.47 0.32
CA PRO A 45 -15.27 0.55 -0.32
C PRO A 45 -14.96 0.92 -1.78
N ALA A 46 -15.91 1.47 -2.54
CA ALA A 46 -15.68 1.86 -3.92
C ALA A 46 -14.70 3.04 -4.00
N VAL A 47 -14.80 3.98 -3.06
CA VAL A 47 -13.85 5.10 -2.95
C VAL A 47 -12.45 4.58 -2.60
N LEU A 48 -12.34 3.61 -1.68
CA LEU A 48 -11.06 3.00 -1.32
C LEU A 48 -10.37 2.30 -2.50
N PHE A 49 -11.10 1.49 -3.26
CA PHE A 49 -10.54 0.83 -4.44
C PHE A 49 -10.17 1.83 -5.55
N ARG A 50 -10.97 2.88 -5.72
CA ARG A 50 -10.67 3.94 -6.69
C ARG A 50 -9.39 4.69 -6.30
N ALA A 51 -9.29 5.10 -5.04
CA ALA A 51 -8.10 5.77 -4.51
C ALA A 51 -6.84 4.91 -4.63
N ALA A 52 -6.94 3.60 -4.36
CA ALA A 52 -5.83 2.67 -4.58
C ALA A 52 -5.38 2.63 -6.05
N ALA A 53 -6.34 2.55 -6.99
CA ALA A 53 -6.04 2.53 -8.42
C ALA A 53 -5.40 3.84 -8.88
N ASP A 54 -5.95 4.99 -8.46
CA ASP A 54 -5.42 6.31 -8.81
C ASP A 54 -4.00 6.49 -8.23
N TRP A 55 -3.76 6.04 -7.00
CA TRP A 55 -2.44 6.07 -6.36
C TRP A 55 -1.38 5.24 -7.10
N LEU A 56 -1.76 4.02 -7.53
CA LEU A 56 -0.89 3.12 -8.28
C LEU A 56 -0.63 3.64 -9.71
N ALA A 57 -1.59 4.34 -10.31
CA ALA A 57 -1.45 4.93 -11.64
C ALA A 57 -0.55 6.17 -11.67
N ASP A 58 -0.58 7.00 -10.63
CA ASP A 58 0.20 8.24 -10.52
C ASP A 58 1.65 8.02 -10.03
N GLY A 59 2.03 6.76 -9.74
CA GLY A 59 3.30 6.42 -9.08
C GLY A 59 4.37 5.78 -9.95
N PRO A 60 5.58 5.59 -9.40
CA PRO A 60 6.53 4.66 -9.99
C PRO A 60 5.92 3.26 -9.97
N ALA A 61 6.41 2.39 -10.86
CA ALA A 61 5.85 1.07 -11.13
C ALA A 61 6.04 0.09 -9.95
N TYR A 62 5.38 0.35 -8.82
CA TYR A 62 5.34 -0.53 -7.66
C TYR A 62 4.61 -1.82 -8.01
N THR A 63 5.12 -2.93 -7.50
CA THR A 63 4.41 -4.21 -7.51
C THR A 63 3.65 -4.33 -6.20
N VAL A 64 2.36 -4.65 -6.29
CA VAL A 64 1.54 -4.97 -5.11
C VAL A 64 1.88 -6.41 -4.71
N ALA A 65 2.61 -6.56 -3.61
CA ALA A 65 3.04 -7.85 -3.13
C ALA A 65 1.94 -8.56 -2.33
N GLU A 66 1.18 -7.80 -1.53
CA GLU A 66 0.08 -8.30 -0.71
C GLU A 66 -1.06 -7.28 -0.64
N VAL A 67 -2.29 -7.80 -0.52
CA VAL A 67 -3.51 -7.00 -0.36
C VAL A 67 -4.31 -7.57 0.80
N HIS A 68 -4.63 -6.72 1.79
CA HIS A 68 -5.51 -7.07 2.89
C HIS A 68 -6.66 -6.09 3.00
N TRP A 69 -7.87 -6.63 3.19
CA TRP A 69 -9.08 -5.88 3.47
C TRP A 69 -9.47 -6.09 4.93
N GLU A 70 -9.64 -5.00 5.66
CA GLU A 70 -9.94 -5.01 7.09
C GLU A 70 -11.18 -4.18 7.39
N ARG A 71 -12.01 -4.68 8.31
CA ARG A 71 -13.08 -3.91 8.94
C ARG A 71 -12.65 -3.54 10.35
N GLN A 72 -12.61 -2.25 10.64
CA GLN A 72 -12.16 -1.70 11.91
C GLN A 72 -13.34 -1.46 12.85
N ALA A 73 -13.07 -1.57 14.16
CA ALA A 73 -14.06 -1.28 15.20
C ALA A 73 -14.27 0.24 15.41
N SER A 74 -13.30 1.05 14.97
CA SER A 74 -13.30 2.52 15.06
C SER A 74 -13.45 3.13 13.66
N GLU A 75 -13.85 4.40 13.59
CA GLU A 75 -13.86 5.13 12.32
C GLU A 75 -12.43 5.52 11.89
N PRO A 76 -12.07 5.38 10.60
CA PRO A 76 -12.90 4.85 9.51
C PRO A 76 -13.09 3.33 9.57
N ALA A 77 -14.33 2.84 9.38
CA ALA A 77 -14.69 1.44 9.64
C ALA A 77 -14.10 0.43 8.63
N LEU A 78 -13.54 0.87 7.51
CA LEU A 78 -12.95 0.03 6.48
C LEU A 78 -11.53 0.48 6.18
N ALA A 79 -10.63 -0.48 6.00
CA ALA A 79 -9.25 -0.22 5.59
C ALA A 79 -8.80 -1.22 4.52
N LEU A 80 -8.19 -0.68 3.47
CA LEU A 80 -7.48 -1.41 2.44
C LEU A 80 -5.98 -1.23 2.66
N ARG A 81 -5.26 -2.33 2.84
CA ARG A 81 -3.82 -2.37 3.09
C ARG A 81 -3.12 -3.00 1.89
N LEU A 82 -2.13 -2.31 1.33
CA LEU A 82 -1.39 -2.71 0.14
C LEU A 82 0.10 -2.72 0.48
N ARG A 83 0.74 -3.89 0.48
CA ARG A 83 2.20 -3.98 0.63
C ARG A 83 2.84 -3.73 -0.72
N LEU A 84 3.61 -2.64 -0.83
CA LEU A 84 4.21 -2.20 -2.09
C LEU A 84 5.70 -2.51 -2.11
N GLU A 85 6.15 -3.14 -3.18
CA GLU A 85 7.56 -3.46 -3.41
C GLU A 85 8.06 -2.78 -4.69
N ARG A 86 9.34 -2.39 -4.70
CA ARG A 86 9.96 -1.88 -5.92
C ARG A 86 9.99 -2.98 -6.99
N PRO A 87 9.81 -2.63 -8.27
CA PRO A 87 9.88 -3.60 -9.35
C PRO A 87 11.26 -4.25 -9.38
N GLY A 88 11.29 -5.59 -9.29
CA GLY A 88 12.54 -6.37 -9.23
C GLY A 88 12.95 -6.82 -7.81
N ALA A 89 12.24 -6.41 -6.76
CA ALA A 89 12.27 -7.14 -5.51
C ALA A 89 11.66 -8.53 -5.77
N ALA A 90 12.44 -9.59 -5.57
CA ALA A 90 11.93 -10.94 -5.76
C ALA A 90 10.73 -11.14 -4.83
N PRO A 91 9.56 -11.61 -5.32
CA PRO A 91 8.44 -11.89 -4.45
C PRO A 91 8.91 -12.90 -3.41
N ALA A 92 8.87 -12.50 -2.14
CA ALA A 92 9.01 -13.45 -1.05
C ALA A 92 7.87 -14.45 -1.23
N LEU A 93 8.18 -15.63 -1.77
CA LEU A 93 7.22 -16.71 -2.01
C LEU A 93 6.39 -16.88 -0.74
N ALA A 94 5.13 -16.46 -0.78
CA ALA A 94 4.16 -16.90 0.19
C ALA A 94 4.21 -18.45 0.17
N PRO A 95 4.35 -19.13 1.32
CA PRO A 95 4.24 -20.57 1.34
C PRO A 95 2.82 -20.91 0.89
N GLY A 96 2.67 -21.26 -0.39
CA GLY A 96 1.43 -21.83 -0.91
C GLY A 96 1.06 -23.04 -0.05
N PRO A 97 -0.24 -23.29 0.19
CA PRO A 97 -0.67 -24.43 0.98
C PRO A 97 -0.02 -25.67 0.36
N ALA A 98 0.78 -26.37 1.17
CA ALA A 98 1.41 -27.60 0.77
C ALA A 98 0.35 -28.44 0.07
N ALA A 99 0.56 -28.71 -1.22
CA ALA A 99 -0.20 -29.68 -1.95
C ALA A 99 0.09 -31.04 -1.28
N GLY A 100 -0.66 -31.32 -0.23
CA GLY A 100 -0.74 -32.62 0.41
C GLY A 100 -1.34 -33.56 -0.63
N GLY A 101 -0.46 -34.21 -1.38
CA GLY A 101 -0.84 -35.35 -2.19
C GLY A 101 -1.46 -36.41 -1.30
N THR A 102 -2.48 -37.08 -1.81
CA THR A 102 -2.60 -38.53 -1.66
C THR A 102 -3.28 -39.06 -2.92
N ILE A 103 -2.70 -40.14 -3.40
CA ILE A 103 -3.02 -40.94 -4.59
C ILE A 103 -4.29 -41.74 -4.30
#